data_AF-A0A9Q9ID80-F1
#
_entry.id   AF-A0A9Q9ID80-F1
#
_cell.length_a   1.000
_cell.length_b   1.000
_cell.length_c   1.000
_cell.angle_alpha   90.00
_cell.angle_beta   90.00
_cell.angle_gamma   90.00
#
_symmetry.space_group_name_H-M   'P 1'
#
loop_
_entity.id
_entity.type
_entity.pdbx_description
1 polymer ?
#
loop_
_entity_poly.entity_id
_entity_poly.type
_entity_poly.pdbx_seq_one_letter_code
_entity_poly.pdbx_strand_id
1 'polypeptide(L)'
;MSRSAVARGWLPVIPGPPVGEPAGAADSGGRCADPAGTWLGMRWRNQLRWRVNEQTIPAYLGDRARVVQSLRSAATTVDTGRNDCGLPANLGIDESYAGRTDHRAGVTAAGGCGERDGHNAVSFGRLEQGLLAVTCIWWFGGKENGRSVEADILIDDTEGLFFTTTPADCASRWDLEGTVTHEFGHAFGLGHVPFAEHGTQTMTDGLPDCSTAYRGLGLGDYLTLKQQYGTN
;
A
#
# COMPACT_ATOMS: atom_id res chain seq x y z
N MET A 1 19.89 -30.92 -28.43
CA MET A 1 18.65 -31.41 -27.79
C MET A 1 19.07 -31.86 -26.40
N SER A 2 18.68 -31.27 -25.27
CA SER A 2 17.35 -30.83 -24.87
C SER A 2 17.44 -29.53 -24.05
N ARG A 3 16.52 -28.58 -24.33
CA ARG A 3 16.23 -27.43 -23.47
C ARG A 3 15.21 -27.87 -22.44
N SER A 4 15.59 -28.00 -21.17
CA SER A 4 14.60 -28.11 -20.08
C SER A 4 14.21 -26.70 -19.63
N ALA A 5 13.11 -26.21 -20.20
CA ALA A 5 12.28 -25.21 -19.56
C ALA A 5 11.45 -25.91 -18.47
N VAL A 6 11.67 -25.58 -17.20
CA VAL A 6 10.72 -25.84 -16.11
C VAL A 6 10.69 -24.61 -15.20
N ALA A 7 9.47 -24.12 -14.99
CA ALA A 7 9.05 -22.83 -14.44
C ALA A 7 9.70 -22.40 -13.12
N ARG A 8 10.25 -21.17 -13.09
CA ARG A 8 10.50 -20.40 -11.86
C ARG A 8 9.29 -19.49 -11.62
N GLY A 9 8.19 -20.05 -11.12
CA GLY A 9 7.13 -19.26 -10.49
C GLY A 9 7.57 -18.92 -9.09
N TRP A 10 7.96 -17.67 -8.84
CA TRP A 10 8.29 -17.22 -7.49
C TRP A 10 7.00 -17.00 -6.73
N LEU A 11 6.98 -17.47 -5.47
CA LEU A 11 5.89 -17.18 -4.54
C LEU A 11 5.71 -15.66 -4.45
N PRO A 12 4.46 -15.17 -4.40
CA PRO A 12 4.19 -13.75 -4.22
C PRO A 12 4.83 -13.26 -2.93
N VAL A 13 5.30 -12.01 -2.94
CA VAL A 13 5.75 -11.36 -1.71
C VAL A 13 4.53 -10.78 -1.03
N ILE A 14 4.36 -11.18 0.23
CA ILE A 14 3.47 -10.56 1.19
C ILE A 14 4.42 -9.73 2.07
N PRO A 15 4.56 -8.42 1.83
CA PRO A 15 4.97 -7.54 2.91
C PRO A 15 3.98 -7.76 4.06
N GLY A 16 4.43 -7.72 5.31
CA GLY A 16 3.49 -7.92 6.41
C GLY A 16 2.27 -7.00 6.24
N PRO A 17 1.06 -7.44 6.58
CA PRO A 17 -0.06 -6.50 6.69
C PRO A 17 0.23 -5.49 7.81
N PRO A 18 -0.09 -4.19 7.64
CA PRO A 18 -0.04 -3.26 8.76
C PRO A 18 -1.05 -3.69 9.83
N VAL A 19 -0.60 -3.72 11.08
CA VAL A 19 -1.46 -3.92 12.25
C VAL A 19 -1.88 -2.57 12.84
N GLY A 20 -3.02 -2.54 13.53
CA GLY A 20 -3.49 -1.34 14.20
C GLY A 20 -2.78 -1.09 15.54
N GLU A 21 -2.20 0.10 15.71
CA GLU A 21 -1.52 0.54 16.94
C GLU A 21 -2.25 1.73 17.59
N PRO A 22 -2.12 1.97 18.90
CA PRO A 22 -2.69 3.16 19.54
C PRO A 22 -1.91 4.44 19.22
N ALA A 23 -2.61 5.56 18.99
CA ALA A 23 -2.03 6.85 18.59
C ALA A 23 -0.85 7.39 19.44
N GLY A 24 -0.78 7.03 20.72
CA GLY A 24 0.27 7.46 21.64
C GLY A 24 1.58 6.65 21.57
N ALA A 25 1.66 5.63 20.73
CA ALA A 25 2.84 4.76 20.62
C ALA A 25 3.88 5.24 19.59
N ALA A 26 3.56 6.24 18.77
CA ALA A 26 4.50 6.83 17.82
C ALA A 26 5.39 7.87 18.54
N ASP A 27 6.67 7.55 18.77
CA ASP A 27 7.65 8.52 19.29
C ASP A 27 7.83 9.67 18.28
N SER A 28 7.37 10.85 18.70
CA SER A 28 7.20 12.01 17.83
C SER A 28 8.43 12.91 17.89
N GLY A 29 9.30 12.77 16.89
CA GLY A 29 10.33 13.77 16.58
C GLY A 29 10.90 13.72 15.16
N GLY A 30 10.63 12.64 14.41
CA GLY A 30 11.56 12.23 13.36
C GLY A 30 11.05 12.08 11.94
N ARG A 31 9.77 12.22 11.58
CA ARG A 31 9.30 11.82 10.23
C ARG A 31 10.16 12.36 9.08
N CYS A 32 10.59 13.61 9.20
CA CYS A 32 11.40 14.31 8.20
C CYS A 32 12.90 14.33 8.51
N ALA A 33 13.32 13.57 9.51
CA ALA A 33 14.71 13.35 9.92
C ALA A 33 15.09 11.86 9.93
N ASP A 34 14.12 10.96 9.88
CA ASP A 34 14.28 9.51 9.88
C ASP A 34 14.40 9.01 8.43
N PRO A 35 15.59 8.55 8.02
CA PRO A 35 15.84 8.12 6.65
C PRO A 35 15.50 6.64 6.43
N ALA A 36 14.98 5.92 7.42
CA ALA A 36 14.76 4.49 7.32
C ALA A 36 13.71 4.13 6.26
N GLY A 37 14.08 3.26 5.35
CA GLY A 37 13.21 2.71 4.34
C GLY A 37 13.74 1.38 3.84
N THR A 38 12.83 0.49 3.45
CA THR A 38 13.16 -0.86 2.98
C THR A 38 12.75 -1.03 1.53
N TRP A 39 13.60 -1.70 0.74
CA TRP A 39 13.31 -2.04 -0.65
C TRP A 39 13.08 -3.54 -0.82
N LEU A 40 11.96 -3.92 -1.44
CA LEU A 40 11.61 -5.31 -1.73
C LEU A 40 12.40 -5.90 -2.91
N GLY A 41 13.05 -5.05 -3.72
CA GLY A 41 13.86 -5.49 -4.85
C GLY A 41 13.12 -5.54 -6.18
N MET A 42 11.97 -4.87 -6.29
CA MET A 42 11.07 -4.99 -7.44
C MET A 42 10.51 -3.64 -7.83
N ARG A 43 10.38 -3.38 -9.14
CA ARG A 43 9.73 -2.15 -9.60
C ARG A 43 8.89 -2.34 -10.86
N TRP A 44 7.93 -1.45 -11.04
CA TRP A 44 7.19 -1.34 -12.29
C TRP A 44 8.13 -0.82 -13.39
N ARG A 45 8.01 -1.41 -14.59
CA ARG A 45 8.75 -0.98 -15.80
C ARG A 45 7.87 -0.25 -16.79
N ASN A 46 6.56 -0.41 -16.61
CA ASN A 46 5.49 0.25 -17.33
C ASN A 46 4.49 0.75 -16.28
N GLN A 47 3.63 1.68 -16.66
CA GLN A 47 2.56 2.20 -15.81
C GLN A 47 1.79 1.10 -15.04
N LEU A 48 1.61 1.30 -13.74
CA LEU A 48 0.65 0.51 -12.94
C LEU A 48 -0.77 0.97 -13.29
N ARG A 49 -1.48 0.18 -14.12
CA ARG A 49 -2.90 0.40 -14.42
C ARG A 49 -3.76 -0.43 -13.49
N TRP A 50 -4.54 0.21 -12.62
CA TRP A 50 -5.30 -0.46 -11.56
C TRP A 50 -6.78 -0.09 -11.58
N ARG A 51 -7.62 -0.95 -10.99
CA ARG A 51 -9.08 -0.77 -10.95
C ARG A 51 -9.62 -1.02 -9.54
N VAL A 52 -10.82 -0.53 -9.26
CA VAL A 52 -11.50 -0.75 -7.98
C VAL A 52 -12.75 -1.60 -8.16
N ASN A 53 -12.90 -2.62 -7.32
CA ASN A 53 -14.16 -3.33 -7.20
C ASN A 53 -15.14 -2.55 -6.32
N GLU A 54 -15.79 -1.55 -6.90
CA GLU A 54 -16.67 -0.63 -6.17
C GLU A 54 -17.88 -1.32 -5.51
N GLN A 55 -18.26 -2.50 -5.98
CA GLN A 55 -19.36 -3.29 -5.41
C GLN A 55 -19.01 -3.83 -4.02
N THR A 56 -17.72 -3.98 -3.73
CA THR A 56 -17.22 -4.47 -2.45
C THR A 56 -17.11 -3.37 -1.39
N ILE A 57 -17.17 -2.10 -1.77
CA ILE A 57 -17.04 -0.97 -0.84
C ILE A 57 -18.11 -1.09 0.27
N PRO A 58 -17.70 -1.21 1.54
CA PRO A 58 -18.63 -1.34 2.66
C PRO A 58 -19.57 -0.14 2.79
N ALA A 59 -20.82 -0.40 3.12
CA ALA A 59 -21.84 0.64 3.24
C ALA A 59 -21.53 1.65 4.37
N TYR A 60 -20.84 1.22 5.43
CA TYR A 60 -20.51 2.10 6.57
C TYR A 60 -19.56 3.25 6.20
N LEU A 61 -18.81 3.12 5.11
CA LEU A 61 -17.95 4.20 4.60
C LEU A 61 -18.74 5.32 3.91
N GLY A 62 -20.05 5.15 3.71
CA GLY A 62 -20.94 6.17 3.19
C GLY A 62 -20.75 6.39 1.69
N ASP A 63 -20.21 7.54 1.32
CA ASP A 63 -20.10 7.97 -0.08
C ASP A 63 -18.99 7.19 -0.82
N ARG A 64 -19.40 6.29 -1.72
CA ARG A 64 -18.51 5.49 -2.56
C ARG A 64 -17.57 6.34 -3.42
N ALA A 65 -18.02 7.50 -3.91
CA ALA A 65 -17.16 8.37 -4.72
C ALA A 65 -16.03 8.96 -3.87
N ARG A 66 -16.32 9.29 -2.61
CA ARG A 66 -15.31 9.74 -1.64
C ARG A 66 -14.31 8.63 -1.32
N VAL A 67 -14.78 7.40 -1.12
CA VAL A 67 -13.91 6.23 -0.92
C VAL A 67 -12.96 6.06 -2.10
N VAL A 68 -13.49 6.01 -3.33
CA VAL A 68 -12.66 5.89 -4.54
C VAL A 68 -11.68 7.07 -4.67
N GLN A 69 -12.09 8.28 -4.30
CA GLN A 69 -11.19 9.43 -4.29
C GLN A 69 -10.04 9.25 -3.28
N SER A 70 -10.28 8.70 -2.09
CA SER A 70 -9.21 8.38 -1.13
C SER A 70 -8.23 7.33 -1.68
N LEU A 71 -8.73 6.28 -2.35
CA LEU A 71 -7.86 5.27 -2.99
C LEU A 71 -6.98 5.89 -4.08
N ARG A 72 -7.54 6.80 -4.88
CA ARG A 72 -6.80 7.53 -5.93
C ARG A 72 -5.76 8.48 -5.33
N SER A 73 -6.13 9.23 -4.29
CA SER A 73 -5.21 10.12 -3.58
C SER A 73 -4.01 9.34 -3.02
N ALA A 74 -4.25 8.16 -2.44
CA ALA A 74 -3.20 7.28 -1.95
C ALA A 74 -2.23 6.83 -3.06
N ALA A 75 -2.75 6.33 -4.19
CA ALA A 75 -1.93 5.96 -5.34
C ALA A 75 -1.08 7.14 -5.86
N THR A 76 -1.71 8.30 -6.04
CA THR A 76 -1.04 9.52 -6.49
C THR A 76 0.00 10.02 -5.49
N THR A 77 -0.22 9.86 -4.18
CA THR A 77 0.80 10.19 -3.16
C THR A 77 2.07 9.40 -3.42
N VAL A 78 1.96 8.09 -3.63
CA VAL A 78 3.12 7.22 -3.85
C VAL A 78 3.77 7.53 -5.20
N ASP A 79 2.97 7.68 -6.26
CA ASP A 79 3.45 7.99 -7.62
C ASP A 79 4.25 9.29 -7.69
N THR A 80 3.71 10.35 -7.09
CA THR A 80 4.36 11.66 -7.11
C THR A 80 5.45 11.77 -6.06
N GLY A 81 5.44 10.94 -5.02
CA GLY A 81 6.29 11.11 -3.85
C GLY A 81 5.82 12.24 -2.94
N ARG A 82 4.52 12.52 -2.88
CA ARG A 82 3.96 13.53 -1.97
C ARG A 82 4.31 13.17 -0.53
N ASN A 83 4.85 14.13 0.19
CA ASN A 83 5.41 13.92 1.53
C ASN A 83 5.13 15.14 2.42
N ASP A 84 5.23 14.93 3.73
CA ASP A 84 5.02 15.98 4.73
C ASP A 84 6.30 16.78 5.02
N CYS A 85 7.38 16.49 4.29
CA CYS A 85 8.72 17.01 4.54
C CYS A 85 9.13 18.15 3.59
N GLY A 86 8.20 18.65 2.78
CA GLY A 86 8.44 19.73 1.83
C GLY A 86 9.36 19.36 0.67
N LEU A 87 9.61 18.07 0.45
CA LEU A 87 10.42 17.59 -0.68
C LEU A 87 9.58 17.59 -1.96
N PRO A 88 10.21 17.75 -3.14
CA PRO A 88 9.49 17.76 -4.41
C PRO A 88 8.65 16.50 -4.65
N ALA A 89 7.37 16.69 -5.00
CA ALA A 89 6.47 15.60 -5.37
C ALA A 89 6.47 15.39 -6.89
N ASN A 90 7.60 14.90 -7.42
CA ASN A 90 7.82 14.70 -8.86
C ASN A 90 8.56 13.39 -9.19
N LEU A 91 8.38 12.34 -8.39
CA LEU A 91 9.05 11.06 -8.64
C LEU A 91 8.62 10.42 -9.97
N GLY A 92 7.34 10.55 -10.34
CA GLY A 92 6.84 10.15 -11.67
C GLY A 92 6.95 8.64 -11.92
N ILE A 93 6.56 7.85 -10.93
CA ILE A 93 6.63 6.38 -10.94
C ILE A 93 5.68 5.76 -11.98
N ASP A 94 4.63 6.51 -12.35
CA ASP A 94 3.58 6.26 -13.34
C ASP A 94 2.50 5.26 -12.90
N GLU A 95 1.37 5.78 -12.44
CA GLU A 95 0.14 5.05 -12.14
C GLU A 95 -1.06 5.57 -12.94
N SER A 96 -2.04 4.71 -13.23
CA SER A 96 -3.36 5.19 -13.66
C SER A 96 -4.52 4.36 -13.11
N TYR A 97 -5.47 5.06 -12.50
CA TYR A 97 -6.79 4.51 -12.20
C TYR A 97 -7.60 4.29 -13.49
N ALA A 98 -7.86 3.02 -13.80
CA ALA A 98 -8.55 2.56 -15.00
C ALA A 98 -10.06 2.28 -14.78
N GLY A 99 -10.64 2.79 -13.70
CA GLY A 99 -12.07 2.70 -13.40
C GLY A 99 -12.46 1.47 -12.59
N ARG A 100 -13.74 1.08 -12.71
CA ARG A 100 -14.33 -0.05 -11.99
C ARG A 100 -13.96 -1.41 -12.58
N THR A 101 -13.99 -2.42 -11.73
CA THR A 101 -13.83 -3.83 -12.09
C THR A 101 -14.79 -4.70 -11.26
N ASP A 102 -15.03 -5.93 -11.70
CA ASP A 102 -15.68 -7.00 -10.94
C ASP A 102 -14.67 -8.00 -10.36
N HIS A 103 -13.40 -7.94 -10.81
CA HIS A 103 -12.29 -8.68 -10.22
C HIS A 103 -12.11 -8.34 -8.75
N ARG A 104 -11.85 -9.35 -7.92
CA ARG A 104 -11.43 -9.19 -6.53
C ARG A 104 -9.92 -9.27 -6.45
N ALA A 105 -9.33 -8.55 -5.50
CA ALA A 105 -7.92 -8.69 -5.18
C ALA A 105 -7.60 -10.16 -4.84
N GLY A 106 -6.56 -10.70 -5.45
CA GLY A 106 -6.01 -12.04 -5.21
C GLY A 106 -5.34 -12.17 -3.85
N VAL A 107 -6.08 -11.92 -2.79
CA VAL A 107 -5.66 -12.00 -1.39
C VAL A 107 -6.60 -12.95 -0.65
N THR A 108 -6.04 -13.82 0.18
CA THR A 108 -6.79 -14.74 1.05
C THR A 108 -7.16 -14.06 2.37
N ALA A 109 -8.21 -14.53 3.03
CA ALA A 109 -8.63 -13.98 4.32
C ALA A 109 -7.51 -14.01 5.37
N ALA A 110 -6.60 -14.99 5.31
CA ALA A 110 -5.44 -15.11 6.20
C ALA A 110 -4.28 -14.14 5.88
N GLY A 111 -4.49 -13.19 4.97
CA GLY A 111 -3.46 -12.25 4.51
C GLY A 111 -2.39 -12.87 3.60
N GLY A 112 -2.69 -14.03 3.02
CA GLY A 112 -1.86 -14.65 2.00
C GLY A 112 -2.22 -14.18 0.59
N CYS A 113 -1.38 -14.45 -0.38
CA CYS A 113 -1.72 -14.21 -1.79
C CYS A 113 -2.38 -15.42 -2.43
N GLY A 114 -3.38 -15.15 -3.26
CA GLY A 114 -4.02 -16.12 -4.12
C GLY A 114 -3.24 -16.35 -5.41
N GLU A 115 -3.97 -16.80 -6.43
CA GLU A 115 -3.43 -16.97 -7.77
C GLU A 115 -3.37 -15.64 -8.52
N ARG A 116 -2.31 -15.48 -9.32
CA ARG A 116 -2.16 -14.34 -10.23
C ARG A 116 -3.23 -14.39 -11.32
N ASP A 117 -4.03 -13.35 -11.49
CA ASP A 117 -5.17 -13.34 -12.42
C ASP A 117 -4.98 -12.43 -13.65
N GLY A 118 -3.92 -11.62 -13.68
CA GLY A 118 -3.60 -10.68 -14.75
C GLY A 118 -4.15 -9.26 -14.54
N HIS A 119 -4.79 -8.98 -13.40
CA HIS A 119 -5.44 -7.72 -13.08
C HIS A 119 -4.81 -7.08 -11.85
N ASN A 120 -4.69 -5.75 -11.86
CA ASN A 120 -4.37 -5.00 -10.65
C ASN A 120 -5.67 -4.48 -10.06
N ALA A 121 -6.14 -5.10 -8.98
CA ALA A 121 -7.42 -4.83 -8.36
C ALA A 121 -7.27 -4.36 -6.92
N VAL A 122 -7.98 -3.28 -6.59
CA VAL A 122 -8.26 -2.88 -5.21
C VAL A 122 -9.69 -3.31 -4.89
N SER A 123 -9.87 -4.06 -3.80
CA SER A 123 -11.18 -4.50 -3.35
C SER A 123 -11.27 -4.54 -1.83
N PHE A 124 -12.49 -4.66 -1.32
CA PHE A 124 -12.76 -4.83 0.10
C PHE A 124 -13.25 -6.26 0.37
N GLY A 125 -12.87 -6.78 1.53
CA GLY A 125 -13.29 -8.09 1.99
C GLY A 125 -12.70 -8.43 3.35
N ARG A 126 -13.28 -9.40 4.04
CA ARG A 126 -12.85 -9.80 5.37
C ARG A 126 -11.41 -10.34 5.37
N LEU A 127 -10.57 -9.76 6.22
CA LEU A 127 -9.27 -10.29 6.62
C LEU A 127 -9.36 -10.88 8.04
N GLU A 128 -8.37 -11.69 8.41
CA GLU A 128 -8.19 -12.17 9.78
C GLU A 128 -8.00 -11.00 10.76
N GLN A 129 -8.42 -11.21 12.01
CA GLN A 129 -8.51 -10.16 13.01
C GLN A 129 -7.15 -9.49 13.27
N GLY A 130 -7.10 -8.17 13.10
CA GLY A 130 -5.90 -7.35 13.35
C GLY A 130 -5.22 -6.84 12.08
N LEU A 131 -5.56 -7.37 10.90
CA LEU A 131 -5.05 -6.88 9.62
C LEU A 131 -5.93 -5.74 9.10
N LEU A 132 -5.32 -4.65 8.66
CA LEU A 132 -6.04 -3.52 8.07
C LEU A 132 -6.21 -3.70 6.55
N ALA A 133 -5.13 -4.02 5.87
CA ALA A 133 -5.11 -4.30 4.44
C ALA A 133 -3.92 -5.20 4.11
N VAL A 134 -3.91 -5.77 2.90
CA VAL A 134 -2.82 -6.62 2.41
C VAL A 134 -2.60 -6.31 0.94
N THR A 135 -1.33 -6.15 0.56
CA THR A 135 -0.90 -6.07 -0.83
C THR A 135 -0.19 -7.34 -1.25
N CYS A 136 -0.70 -7.97 -2.31
CA CYS A 136 -0.07 -9.09 -2.98
C CYS A 136 0.58 -8.65 -4.26
N ILE A 137 1.84 -9.05 -4.44
CA ILE A 137 2.65 -8.58 -5.56
C ILE A 137 3.29 -9.76 -6.28
N TRP A 138 3.07 -9.82 -7.58
CA TRP A 138 3.73 -10.78 -8.46
C TRP A 138 4.75 -10.07 -9.33
N TRP A 139 5.92 -10.70 -9.44
CA TRP A 139 7.05 -10.16 -10.19
C TRP A 139 7.87 -11.25 -10.88
N PHE A 140 8.73 -10.82 -11.81
CA PHE A 140 9.78 -11.65 -12.38
C PHE A 140 11.16 -11.09 -12.05
N GLY A 141 12.19 -11.95 -12.02
CA GLY A 141 13.57 -11.56 -11.68
C GLY A 141 13.90 -11.75 -10.20
N GLY A 142 15.15 -11.45 -9.84
CA GLY A 142 15.62 -11.44 -8.44
C GLY A 142 15.59 -10.02 -7.87
N LYS A 143 15.94 -9.86 -6.59
CA LYS A 143 15.88 -8.57 -5.87
C LYS A 143 16.67 -7.41 -6.52
N GLU A 144 17.64 -7.71 -7.37
CA GLU A 144 18.43 -6.69 -8.08
C GLU A 144 17.77 -6.20 -9.38
N ASN A 145 16.88 -7.00 -9.96
CA ASN A 145 16.29 -6.74 -11.27
C ASN A 145 14.79 -7.06 -11.35
N GLY A 146 14.11 -7.09 -10.20
CA GLY A 146 12.70 -7.43 -10.10
C GLY A 146 11.83 -6.53 -10.96
N ARG A 147 10.87 -7.14 -11.65
CA ARG A 147 9.89 -6.49 -12.50
C ARG A 147 8.50 -6.86 -12.01
N SER A 148 7.78 -5.88 -11.47
CA SER A 148 6.35 -6.00 -11.16
C SER A 148 5.57 -6.35 -12.40
N VAL A 149 4.58 -7.22 -12.24
CA VAL A 149 3.61 -7.53 -13.29
C VAL A 149 2.17 -7.47 -12.79
N GLU A 150 1.96 -7.63 -11.49
CA GLU A 150 0.64 -7.56 -10.87
C GLU A 150 0.75 -7.11 -9.42
N ALA A 151 -0.19 -6.28 -8.98
CA ALA A 151 -0.37 -5.90 -7.60
C ALA A 151 -1.87 -5.82 -7.26
N ASP A 152 -2.26 -6.53 -6.21
CA ASP A 152 -3.62 -6.59 -5.70
C ASP A 152 -3.67 -6.13 -4.26
N ILE A 153 -4.68 -5.32 -3.93
CA ILE A 153 -4.86 -4.75 -2.58
C ILE A 153 -6.23 -5.15 -2.06
N LEU A 154 -6.25 -5.90 -0.96
CA LEU A 154 -7.47 -6.23 -0.22
C LEU A 154 -7.51 -5.41 1.06
N ILE A 155 -8.56 -4.61 1.22
CA ILE A 155 -8.81 -3.77 2.38
C ILE A 155 -9.86 -4.46 3.24
N ASP A 156 -9.64 -4.55 4.56
CA ASP A 156 -10.59 -5.18 5.47
C ASP A 156 -11.96 -4.46 5.43
N ASP A 157 -13.05 -5.24 5.50
CA ASP A 157 -14.42 -4.74 5.40
C ASP A 157 -15.17 -4.66 6.74
N THR A 158 -14.47 -4.85 7.86
CA THR A 158 -15.05 -4.85 9.20
C THR A 158 -15.73 -3.52 9.48
N GLU A 159 -16.98 -3.61 9.93
CA GLU A 159 -17.82 -2.45 10.15
C GLU A 159 -17.19 -1.47 11.15
N GLY A 160 -17.07 -0.21 10.74
CA GLY A 160 -16.51 0.86 11.59
C GLY A 160 -14.99 0.88 11.67
N LEU A 161 -14.28 -0.03 11.00
CA LEU A 161 -12.80 -0.12 11.06
C LEU A 161 -12.12 1.12 10.48
N PHE A 162 -12.68 1.69 9.41
CA PHE A 162 -12.06 2.77 8.65
C PHE A 162 -12.87 4.07 8.69
N PHE A 163 -12.18 5.20 8.53
CA PHE A 163 -12.77 6.50 8.25
C PHE A 163 -12.11 7.17 7.03
N THR A 164 -12.87 8.02 6.34
CA THR A 164 -12.35 8.93 5.28
C THR A 164 -12.21 10.39 5.75
N THR A 165 -12.76 10.68 6.93
CA THR A 165 -12.65 11.95 7.67
C THR A 165 -12.53 11.58 9.13
N THR A 166 -11.54 12.11 9.84
CA THR A 166 -11.37 11.81 11.27
C THR A 166 -12.64 12.18 12.05
N PRO A 167 -13.31 11.21 12.70
CA PRO A 167 -14.43 11.50 13.58
C PRO A 167 -13.98 12.30 14.81
N ALA A 168 -14.86 13.12 15.37
CA ALA A 168 -14.54 13.88 16.59
C ALA A 168 -14.31 12.97 17.81
N ASP A 169 -14.98 11.82 17.84
CA ASP A 169 -14.92 10.76 18.85
C ASP A 169 -14.11 9.55 18.36
N CYS A 170 -13.12 9.78 17.49
CA CYS A 170 -12.33 8.70 16.94
C CYS A 170 -11.66 7.87 18.03
N ALA A 171 -11.89 6.56 17.98
CA ALA A 171 -11.20 5.56 18.79
C ALA A 171 -11.20 4.23 18.03
N SER A 172 -10.05 3.57 17.92
CA SER A 172 -9.92 2.26 17.25
C SER A 172 -10.46 2.26 15.82
N ARG A 173 -10.19 3.33 15.08
CA ARG A 173 -10.50 3.46 13.66
C ARG A 173 -9.29 3.99 12.91
N TRP A 174 -9.09 3.54 11.69
CA TRP A 174 -7.93 3.89 10.89
C TRP A 174 -8.29 4.75 9.69
N ASP A 175 -7.37 5.63 9.31
CA ASP A 175 -7.54 6.45 8.12
C ASP A 175 -7.41 5.59 6.87
N LEU A 176 -8.47 5.53 6.06
CA LEU A 176 -8.49 4.71 4.84
C LEU A 176 -7.42 5.16 3.85
N GLU A 177 -7.26 6.46 3.66
CA GLU A 177 -6.28 7.00 2.70
C GLU A 177 -4.86 6.68 3.13
N GLY A 178 -4.50 6.91 4.40
CA GLY A 178 -3.19 6.55 4.93
C GLY A 178 -2.89 5.05 4.88
N THR A 179 -3.87 4.21 5.21
CA THR A 179 -3.73 2.74 5.09
C THR A 179 -3.47 2.35 3.64
N VAL A 180 -4.21 2.91 2.70
CA VAL A 180 -4.05 2.55 1.28
C VAL A 180 -2.79 3.18 0.67
N THR A 181 -2.28 4.29 1.20
CA THR A 181 -0.95 4.82 0.81
C THR A 181 0.15 3.82 1.17
N HIS A 182 0.06 3.20 2.35
CA HIS A 182 0.96 2.11 2.76
C HIS A 182 0.90 0.94 1.76
N GLU A 183 -0.29 0.48 1.42
CA GLU A 183 -0.48 -0.60 0.45
C GLU A 183 0.03 -0.26 -0.97
N PHE A 184 -0.19 0.97 -1.45
CA PHE A 184 0.43 1.39 -2.71
C PHE A 184 1.96 1.49 -2.59
N GLY A 185 2.50 1.84 -1.43
CA GLY A 185 3.94 1.78 -1.17
C GLY A 185 4.49 0.38 -1.42
N HIS A 186 3.80 -0.64 -0.91
CA HIS A 186 4.08 -2.04 -1.24
C HIS A 186 3.97 -2.32 -2.73
N ALA A 187 2.88 -1.93 -3.38
CA ALA A 187 2.68 -2.14 -4.82
C ALA A 187 3.84 -1.57 -5.67
N PHE A 188 4.50 -0.52 -5.20
CA PHE A 188 5.67 0.09 -5.84
C PHE A 188 7.03 -0.41 -5.34
N GLY A 189 7.06 -1.37 -4.40
CA GLY A 189 8.26 -2.09 -4.01
C GLY A 189 8.86 -1.69 -2.66
N LEU A 190 8.18 -0.82 -1.89
CA LEU A 190 8.61 -0.54 -0.52
C LEU A 190 8.29 -1.70 0.40
N GLY A 191 9.20 -2.00 1.33
CA GLY A 191 9.01 -2.96 2.40
C GLY A 191 8.80 -2.25 3.74
N HIS A 192 8.49 -3.04 4.77
CA HIS A 192 8.29 -2.51 6.11
C HIS A 192 9.54 -1.97 6.78
N VAL A 193 9.33 -1.05 7.71
CA VAL A 193 10.24 -0.70 8.80
C VAL A 193 9.56 -0.94 10.16
N PRO A 194 10.27 -1.36 11.22
CA PRO A 194 9.64 -1.62 12.52
C PRO A 194 8.99 -0.37 13.14
N PHE A 195 7.74 -0.48 13.59
CA PHE A 195 6.99 0.61 14.25
C PHE A 195 7.63 1.11 15.54
N ALA A 196 8.19 0.19 16.32
CA ALA A 196 8.88 0.52 17.56
C ALA A 196 10.09 1.47 17.35
N GLU A 197 10.66 1.51 16.14
CA GLU A 197 11.86 2.30 15.81
C GLU A 197 11.55 3.42 14.81
N HIS A 198 10.60 3.18 13.89
CA HIS A 198 10.33 4.01 12.72
C HIS A 198 8.83 4.27 12.53
N GLY A 199 8.05 4.31 13.63
CA GLY A 199 6.60 4.53 13.64
C GLY A 199 6.13 5.90 13.16
N THR A 200 6.95 6.63 12.41
CA THR A 200 6.55 7.84 11.66
C THR A 200 6.72 7.69 10.15
N GLN A 201 7.37 6.61 9.69
CA GLN A 201 7.40 6.24 8.28
C GLN A 201 6.04 5.72 7.86
N THR A 202 5.69 5.96 6.60
CA THR A 202 4.45 5.47 5.99
C THR A 202 4.44 3.96 5.87
N MET A 203 5.62 3.37 5.62
CA MET A 203 5.80 1.91 5.51
C MET A 203 6.12 1.23 6.84
N THR A 204 5.76 1.83 7.96
CA THR A 204 5.90 1.16 9.24
C THR A 204 4.96 -0.04 9.36
N ASP A 205 5.37 -1.11 10.05
CA ASP A 205 4.56 -2.33 10.24
C ASP A 205 3.34 -2.17 11.18
N GLY A 206 3.13 -0.98 11.77
CA GLY A 206 1.96 -0.65 12.58
C GLY A 206 1.40 0.74 12.28
N LEU A 207 0.09 0.86 12.03
CA LEU A 207 -0.56 2.15 11.77
C LEU A 207 -1.33 2.63 13.01
N PRO A 208 -1.06 3.86 13.50
CA PRO A 208 -1.78 4.41 14.63
C PRO A 208 -3.23 4.73 14.27
N ASP A 209 -4.14 4.40 15.17
CA ASP A 209 -5.54 4.80 15.06
C ASP A 209 -5.70 6.32 15.06
N CYS A 210 -6.77 6.80 14.42
CA CYS A 210 -7.16 8.22 14.41
C CYS A 210 -6.15 9.20 13.81
N SER A 211 -5.09 8.71 13.17
CA SER A 211 -4.07 9.52 12.52
C SER A 211 -4.26 9.61 11.01
N THR A 212 -4.16 10.82 10.46
CA THR A 212 -4.11 11.07 9.01
C THR A 212 -2.69 11.34 8.51
N ALA A 213 -1.67 11.20 9.36
CA ALA A 213 -0.29 11.50 9.00
C ALA A 213 0.17 10.63 7.80
N TYR A 214 -0.28 9.39 7.74
CA TYR A 214 0.16 8.38 6.76
C TYR A 214 -0.38 8.61 5.34
N ARG A 215 -1.15 9.68 5.11
CA ARG A 215 -1.60 10.09 3.77
C ARG A 215 -0.49 10.63 2.87
N GLY A 216 0.60 11.13 3.47
CA GLY A 216 1.84 11.50 2.78
C GLY A 216 2.94 10.48 3.08
N LEU A 217 4.06 10.53 2.35
CA LEU A 217 5.24 9.71 2.62
C LEU A 217 6.09 10.24 3.79
N GLY A 218 6.69 9.33 4.56
CA GLY A 218 7.83 9.62 5.43
C GLY A 218 9.11 9.86 4.62
N LEU A 219 10.13 10.43 5.26
CA LEU A 219 11.38 10.77 4.57
C LEU A 219 12.06 9.53 3.97
N GLY A 220 12.18 8.44 4.74
CA GLY A 220 12.86 7.24 4.28
C GLY A 220 12.12 6.52 3.16
N ASP A 221 10.80 6.48 3.21
CA ASP A 221 9.95 5.96 2.12
C ASP A 221 10.14 6.77 0.84
N TYR A 222 10.09 8.10 0.95
CA TYR A 222 10.33 9.01 -0.17
C TYR A 222 11.73 8.81 -0.77
N LEU A 223 12.77 8.78 0.06
CA LEU A 223 14.15 8.60 -0.39
C LEU A 223 14.33 7.24 -1.08
N THR A 224 13.68 6.20 -0.58
CA THR A 224 13.72 4.86 -1.18
C THR A 224 13.05 4.88 -2.55
N LEU A 225 11.84 5.41 -2.68
CA LEU A 225 11.19 5.53 -3.99
C LEU A 225 12.00 6.39 -4.96
N LYS A 226 12.54 7.52 -4.48
CA LYS A 226 13.38 8.40 -5.30
C LYS A 226 14.62 7.68 -5.84
N GLN A 227 15.27 6.86 -5.03
CA GLN A 227 16.43 6.09 -5.47
C GLN A 227 16.05 5.07 -6.57
N GLN A 228 14.85 4.48 -6.50
CA GLN A 228 14.45 3.38 -7.38
C GLN A 228 13.72 3.82 -8.66
N TYR A 229 13.02 4.94 -8.60
CA TYR A 229 12.21 5.47 -9.69
C TYR A 229 12.58 6.87 -10.15
N GLY A 230 13.20 7.68 -9.29
CA GLY A 230 13.56 9.05 -9.65
C GLY A 230 14.47 9.08 -10.88
N THR A 231 14.12 9.92 -11.84
CA THR A 231 15.03 10.28 -12.93
C THR A 231 16.10 11.22 -12.36
N ASN A 232 17.39 10.91 -12.60
CA ASN A 232 18.51 11.81 -12.27
C ASN A 232 18.33 13.20 -12.91
#